data_AF-A0A6I9P8B5-F1
#
_entry.id   AF-A0A6I9P8B5-F1
#
_cell.length_a   1.000
_cell.length_b   1.000
_cell.length_c   1.000
_cell.angle_alpha   90.00
_cell.angle_beta   90.00
_cell.angle_gamma   90.00
#
_symmetry.space_group_name_H-M   'P 1'
#
loop_
_entity.id
_entity.type
_entity.pdbx_description
1 polymer ?
#
loop_
_entity_poly.entity_id
_entity_poly.type
_entity_poly.pdbx_seq_one_letter_code
_entity_poly.pdbx_strand_id
1 'polypeptide(L)'
;MECRNGACIPSAFRCDGEDDCKDGSDEEHCSKENQGVCPPGQPSCISTSSCDPRNNNNNSNCTRCEAISLELCMNLPYNQTIFPNFLGHLSQRESSVSWESSLFPALVQTGCHPFLMFYACTLLVPKCDPVTLQRVPPCRSLCRGAKEKCESVLGIVGLQWPEDSDCSQFPEEGGNVSCLLPEDGVDECSPSHFKCRSGRCVLSSKRCDGHLDCEDQSDEDNC
;
A
#
# COMPACT_ATOMS: atom_id res chain seq x y z
N MET A 1 -6.50 4.84 -12.63
CA MET A 1 -6.56 5.73 -13.81
C MET A 1 -7.47 5.11 -14.86
N GLU A 2 -8.21 5.92 -15.59
CA GLU A 2 -9.11 5.44 -16.66
C GLU A 2 -8.42 5.61 -18.02
N CYS A 3 -8.28 4.50 -18.74
CA CYS A 3 -7.79 4.42 -20.11
C CYS A 3 -8.80 5.03 -21.09
N ARG A 4 -8.36 5.44 -22.29
CA ARG A 4 -9.27 6.03 -23.29
C ARG A 4 -10.34 5.04 -23.77
N ASN A 5 -10.05 3.75 -23.76
CA ASN A 5 -10.99 2.67 -24.04
C ASN A 5 -11.98 2.38 -22.90
N GLY A 6 -11.91 3.10 -21.77
CA GLY A 6 -12.76 2.93 -20.59
C GLY A 6 -12.31 1.83 -19.63
N ALA A 7 -11.14 1.20 -19.84
CA ALA A 7 -10.56 0.28 -18.87
C ALA A 7 -9.98 1.07 -17.68
N CYS A 8 -10.08 0.53 -16.47
CA CYS A 8 -9.44 1.10 -15.29
C CYS A 8 -8.20 0.28 -14.94
N ILE A 9 -7.04 0.93 -14.92
CA ILE A 9 -5.80 0.34 -14.41
C ILE A 9 -5.34 1.10 -13.15
N PRO A 10 -4.56 0.49 -12.25
CA PRO A 10 -4.04 1.19 -11.09
C PRO A 10 -3.11 2.34 -11.49
N SER A 11 -3.11 3.44 -10.73
CA SER A 11 -2.28 4.63 -11.05
C SER A 11 -0.76 4.38 -11.14
N ALA A 12 -0.27 3.27 -10.57
CA ALA A 12 1.12 2.83 -10.68
C ALA A 12 1.54 2.39 -12.09
N PHE A 13 0.58 2.10 -12.97
CA PHE A 13 0.78 1.66 -14.35
C PHE A 13 0.68 2.83 -15.35
N ARG A 14 0.78 4.08 -14.87
CA ARG A 14 0.85 5.24 -15.75
C ARG A 14 2.31 5.55 -16.06
N CYS A 15 2.66 5.66 -17.34
CA CYS A 15 4.02 6.03 -17.77
C CYS A 15 5.08 5.05 -17.24
N ASP A 16 4.77 3.77 -17.19
CA ASP A 16 5.66 2.72 -16.68
C ASP A 16 6.45 2.01 -17.79
N GLY A 17 6.19 2.37 -19.06
CA GLY A 17 6.87 1.85 -20.23
C GLY A 17 6.26 0.56 -20.79
N GLU A 18 5.16 0.07 -20.22
CA GLU A 18 4.39 -1.06 -20.72
C GLU A 18 3.00 -0.58 -21.19
N ASP A 19 2.39 -1.30 -22.15
CA ASP A 19 1.03 -1.00 -22.63
C ASP A 19 0.04 -1.85 -21.82
N ASP A 20 -0.35 -1.33 -20.66
CA ASP A 20 -1.33 -1.91 -19.75
C ASP A 20 -2.76 -1.53 -20.12
N CYS A 21 -2.96 -0.33 -20.69
CA CYS A 21 -4.27 0.10 -21.18
C CYS A 21 -4.70 -0.61 -22.49
N LYS A 22 -3.82 -1.38 -23.16
CA LYS A 22 -4.00 -2.03 -24.49
C LYS A 22 -4.29 -1.09 -25.66
N ASP A 23 -4.60 0.16 -25.36
CA ASP A 23 -4.75 1.27 -26.28
C ASP A 23 -3.59 2.28 -26.15
N GLY A 24 -2.62 1.99 -25.27
CA GLY A 24 -1.45 2.84 -24.98
C GLY A 24 -1.74 4.16 -24.27
N SER A 25 -2.97 4.39 -23.79
CA SER A 25 -3.36 5.67 -23.16
C SER A 25 -2.61 5.97 -21.87
N ASP A 26 -2.16 4.93 -21.20
CA ASP A 26 -1.29 4.94 -20.03
C ASP A 26 0.09 5.53 -20.28
N GLU A 27 0.60 5.36 -21.50
CA GLU A 27 1.91 5.85 -21.94
C GLU A 27 1.84 7.17 -22.71
N GLU A 28 0.63 7.71 -22.89
CA GLU A 28 0.41 9.01 -23.54
C GLU A 28 0.55 10.17 -22.54
N HIS A 29 1.07 11.32 -23.01
CA HIS A 29 1.25 12.54 -22.20
C HIS A 29 2.17 12.37 -20.97
N CYS A 30 3.09 11.42 -21.01
CA CYS A 30 4.17 11.29 -20.04
C CYS A 30 5.19 12.41 -20.25
N SER A 31 5.32 13.32 -19.27
CA SER A 31 6.36 14.36 -19.31
C SER A 31 7.73 13.69 -19.40
N LYS A 32 8.59 14.13 -20.33
CA LYS A 32 9.93 13.56 -20.55
C LYS A 32 10.91 13.69 -19.37
N GLU A 33 10.49 14.26 -18.25
CA GLU A 33 11.20 14.24 -16.97
C GLU A 33 10.84 13.03 -16.08
N ASN A 34 9.92 12.18 -16.55
CA ASN A 34 9.49 10.94 -15.92
C ASN A 34 9.62 9.73 -16.88
N GLN A 35 10.69 9.72 -17.68
CA GLN A 35 11.04 8.58 -18.52
C GLN A 35 11.99 7.63 -17.77
N GLY A 36 11.41 6.71 -17.01
CA GLY A 36 12.05 5.45 -16.66
C GLY A 36 12.16 4.53 -17.88
N VAL A 37 12.83 4.96 -18.95
CA VAL A 37 13.14 4.10 -20.09
C VAL A 37 14.41 3.31 -19.73
N CYS A 38 14.25 2.07 -19.28
CA CYS A 38 15.35 1.11 -19.28
C CYS A 38 15.34 0.34 -20.61
N PRO A 39 16.39 0.43 -21.46
CA PRO A 39 16.56 -0.51 -22.56
C PRO A 39 16.69 -1.95 -22.02
N PRO A 40 16.30 -2.98 -22.79
CA PRO A 40 16.39 -4.35 -22.34
C PRO A 40 17.86 -4.74 -22.12
N GLY A 41 18.26 -4.92 -20.86
CA GLY A 41 19.56 -5.50 -20.49
C GLY A 41 20.41 -4.77 -19.44
N GLN A 42 19.90 -3.78 -18.69
CA GLN A 42 20.66 -3.19 -17.56
C GLN A 42 19.83 -3.01 -16.28
N PRO A 43 20.42 -3.24 -15.09
CA PRO A 43 19.81 -2.90 -13.81
C PRO A 43 20.07 -1.41 -13.52
N SER A 44 19.00 -0.60 -13.45
CA SER A 44 18.80 0.55 -12.55
C SER A 44 17.82 1.59 -13.12
N CYS A 45 16.71 1.77 -12.40
CA CYS A 45 15.67 2.77 -12.63
C CYS A 45 16.21 4.21 -12.57
N ILE A 46 15.69 5.09 -13.43
CA ILE A 46 15.71 6.55 -13.20
C ILE A 46 14.30 7.09 -13.49
N SER A 47 13.51 7.32 -12.45
CA SER A 47 12.46 8.32 -12.44
C SER A 47 12.88 9.39 -11.43
N THR A 48 13.04 10.62 -11.92
CA THR A 48 13.46 11.82 -11.16
C THR A 48 14.79 11.71 -10.39
N SER A 49 15.88 11.33 -11.08
CA SER A 49 17.22 11.60 -10.55
C SER A 49 17.62 13.04 -10.86
N SER A 50 17.74 13.90 -9.86
CA SER A 50 18.90 14.81 -9.85
C SER A 50 20.05 14.07 -9.17
N CYS A 51 20.59 13.05 -9.84
CA CYS A 51 21.92 12.52 -9.55
C CYS A 51 22.83 13.18 -10.63
N ASP A 52 23.53 14.28 -10.29
CA ASP A 52 24.40 15.05 -11.20
C ASP A 52 25.60 14.18 -11.65
N PRO A 53 25.81 13.92 -12.96
CA PRO A 53 26.87 13.03 -13.44
C PRO A 53 28.30 13.58 -13.24
N ARG A 54 28.48 14.76 -12.65
CA ARG A 54 29.82 15.36 -12.47
C ARG A 54 30.52 15.02 -11.16
N ASN A 55 29.90 14.30 -10.23
CA ASN A 55 30.54 13.97 -8.96
C ASN A 55 31.14 12.56 -8.97
N ASN A 56 32.42 12.48 -9.30
CA ASN A 56 33.24 11.28 -9.31
C ASN A 56 33.65 10.86 -7.88
N ASN A 57 32.67 10.56 -7.02
CA ASN A 57 32.89 9.95 -5.72
C ASN A 57 32.04 8.69 -5.62
N ASN A 58 32.71 7.54 -5.45
CA ASN A 58 32.14 6.20 -5.25
C ASN A 58 31.27 6.10 -4.00
N ASN A 59 30.07 6.70 -4.01
CA ASN A 59 28.99 6.40 -3.08
C ASN A 59 27.64 6.88 -3.66
N SER A 60 27.15 6.17 -4.66
CA SER A 60 25.86 6.42 -5.32
C SER A 60 24.69 5.94 -4.45
N ASN A 61 24.43 6.65 -3.34
CA ASN A 61 23.21 6.46 -2.55
C ASN A 61 22.08 7.33 -3.11
N CYS A 62 21.39 6.88 -4.16
CA CYS A 62 20.11 7.48 -4.59
C CYS A 62 18.94 6.74 -3.87
N THR A 63 18.76 6.95 -2.56
CA THR A 63 17.61 6.42 -1.76
C THR A 63 16.80 7.58 -1.18
N ARG A 64 15.75 7.99 -1.89
CA ARG A 64 14.84 9.04 -1.43
C ARG A 64 13.46 8.45 -1.21
N CYS A 65 12.75 9.01 -0.22
CA CYS A 65 11.34 8.71 -0.04
C CYS A 65 10.56 9.04 -1.31
N GLU A 66 9.61 8.20 -1.68
CA GLU A 66 8.68 8.42 -2.79
C GLU A 66 7.25 8.63 -2.27
N ALA A 67 6.40 9.31 -3.04
CA ALA A 67 5.01 9.51 -2.66
C ALA A 67 4.23 8.19 -2.79
N ILE A 68 3.27 7.97 -1.89
CA ILE A 68 2.41 6.79 -1.96
C ILE A 68 1.47 6.90 -3.17
N SER A 69 1.56 5.94 -4.07
CA SER A 69 0.67 5.73 -5.22
C SER A 69 -0.17 4.46 -5.09
N LEU A 70 0.09 3.61 -4.10
CA LEU A 70 -0.71 2.41 -3.85
C LEU A 70 -2.12 2.80 -3.39
N GLU A 71 -3.12 2.59 -4.26
CA GLU A 71 -4.52 3.04 -4.07
C GLU A 71 -5.15 2.54 -2.77
N LEU A 72 -4.86 1.29 -2.39
CA LEU A 72 -5.32 0.69 -1.13
C LEU A 72 -4.88 1.47 0.12
N CYS A 73 -3.76 2.20 0.01
CA CYS A 73 -3.01 2.79 1.11
C CYS A 73 -2.80 4.31 0.97
N MET A 74 -3.51 5.02 0.07
CA MET A 74 -3.29 6.46 -0.16
C MET A 74 -3.67 7.37 1.02
N ASN A 75 -4.47 6.90 1.97
CA ASN A 75 -5.00 7.71 3.06
C ASN A 75 -4.37 7.39 4.43
N LEU A 76 -3.09 7.01 4.45
CA LEU A 76 -2.35 6.79 5.70
C LEU A 76 -2.04 8.11 6.41
N PRO A 77 -1.67 8.09 7.71
CA PRO A 77 -1.20 9.28 8.42
C PRO A 77 0.18 9.79 7.93
N TYR A 78 0.71 9.21 6.85
CA TYR A 78 1.94 9.61 6.19
C TYR A 78 1.79 9.45 4.67
N ASN A 79 2.50 10.29 3.93
CA ASN A 79 2.36 10.38 2.47
C ASN A 79 3.62 9.93 1.70
N GLN A 80 4.67 9.52 2.42
CA GLN A 80 5.98 9.16 1.86
C GLN A 80 6.38 7.75 2.31
N THR A 81 6.79 6.93 1.33
CA THR A 81 7.22 5.53 1.51
C THR A 81 8.66 5.33 1.04
N ILE A 82 9.27 4.23 1.44
CA ILE A 82 10.60 3.81 1.00
C ILE A 82 10.64 2.29 0.80
N PHE A 83 11.41 1.85 -0.19
CA PHE A 83 11.57 0.44 -0.56
C PHE A 83 13.01 -0.05 -0.35
N PRO A 84 13.23 -1.36 -0.08
CA PRO A 84 12.23 -2.44 -0.08
C PRO A 84 11.27 -2.38 1.11
N ASN A 85 10.05 -2.88 0.90
CA ASN A 85 9.04 -2.93 1.96
C ASN A 85 9.34 -4.06 2.96
N PHE A 86 8.45 -4.30 3.95
CA PHE A 86 8.68 -5.36 4.95
C PHE A 86 8.36 -6.77 4.46
N LEU A 87 7.74 -6.90 3.28
CA LEU A 87 7.40 -8.16 2.62
C LEU A 87 8.39 -8.51 1.49
N GLY A 88 9.44 -7.72 1.31
CA GLY A 88 10.49 -7.96 0.32
C GLY A 88 10.26 -7.34 -1.06
N HIS A 89 9.09 -6.74 -1.33
CA HIS A 89 8.86 -6.05 -2.59
C HIS A 89 9.81 -4.87 -2.75
N LEU A 90 10.22 -4.60 -3.98
CA LEU A 90 11.18 -3.56 -4.36
C LEU A 90 10.51 -2.26 -4.82
N SER A 91 9.20 -2.28 -5.07
CA SER A 91 8.44 -1.10 -5.53
C SER A 91 6.96 -1.13 -5.11
N GLN A 92 6.30 0.02 -5.24
CA GLN A 92 4.84 0.11 -5.08
C GLN A 92 4.09 -0.68 -6.15
N ARG A 93 4.62 -0.74 -7.38
CA ARG A 93 4.03 -1.54 -8.47
C ARG A 93 4.01 -3.02 -8.09
N GLU A 94 5.14 -3.57 -7.69
CA GLU A 94 5.25 -4.95 -7.20
C GLU A 94 4.34 -5.21 -5.99
N SER A 95 4.28 -4.26 -5.05
CA SER A 95 3.36 -4.35 -3.92
C SER A 95 1.89 -4.35 -4.35
N SER A 96 1.52 -3.60 -5.38
CA SER A 96 0.13 -3.50 -5.87
C SER A 96 -0.37 -4.80 -6.50
N VAL A 97 0.50 -5.58 -7.13
CA VAL A 97 0.16 -6.86 -7.78
C VAL A 97 0.46 -8.08 -6.92
N SER A 98 0.93 -7.87 -5.69
CA SER A 98 1.27 -8.93 -4.76
C SER A 98 0.03 -9.70 -4.29
N TRP A 99 0.22 -10.93 -3.82
CA TRP A 99 -0.91 -11.70 -3.26
C TRP A 99 -1.39 -11.07 -1.94
N GLU A 100 -0.50 -10.40 -1.19
CA GLU A 100 -0.83 -9.66 0.03
C GLU A 100 -1.76 -8.48 -0.25
N SER A 101 -1.60 -7.78 -1.37
CA SER A 101 -2.50 -6.68 -1.77
C SER A 101 -3.93 -7.16 -2.04
N SER A 102 -4.10 -8.44 -2.38
CA SER A 102 -5.41 -9.10 -2.54
C SER A 102 -5.93 -9.71 -1.23
N LEU A 103 -5.03 -10.29 -0.42
CA LEU A 103 -5.36 -10.94 0.85
C LEU A 103 -5.92 -9.98 1.89
N PHE A 104 -5.23 -8.87 2.13
CA PHE A 104 -5.58 -7.97 3.23
C PHE A 104 -6.96 -7.32 3.05
N PRO A 105 -7.37 -6.83 1.86
CA PRO A 105 -8.74 -6.37 1.63
C PRO A 105 -9.80 -7.46 1.89
N ALA A 106 -9.53 -8.70 1.48
CA ALA A 106 -10.46 -9.81 1.72
C ALA A 106 -10.63 -10.11 3.21
N LEU A 107 -9.54 -10.07 3.99
CA LEU A 107 -9.61 -10.23 5.44
C LEU A 107 -10.33 -9.06 6.14
N VAL A 108 -10.16 -7.82 5.67
CA VAL A 108 -10.88 -6.66 6.24
C VAL A 108 -12.40 -6.84 6.15
N GLN A 109 -12.90 -7.43 5.06
CA GLN A 109 -14.35 -7.67 4.90
C GLN A 109 -14.94 -8.64 5.94
N THR A 110 -14.08 -9.45 6.57
CA THR A 110 -14.48 -10.37 7.66
C THR A 110 -14.61 -9.65 9.01
N GLY A 111 -14.08 -8.44 9.13
CA GLY A 111 -14.11 -7.67 10.39
C GLY A 111 -13.29 -8.27 11.52
N CYS A 112 -12.31 -9.14 11.22
CA CYS A 112 -11.51 -9.83 12.24
C CYS A 112 -10.70 -8.88 13.14
N HIS A 113 -10.19 -7.77 12.60
CA HIS A 113 -9.49 -6.75 13.37
C HIS A 113 -9.71 -5.35 12.77
N PRO A 114 -10.03 -4.32 13.58
CA PRO A 114 -10.36 -2.98 13.07
C PRO A 114 -9.19 -2.36 12.30
N PHE A 115 -7.98 -2.38 12.87
CA PHE A 115 -6.80 -1.77 12.26
C PHE A 115 -6.03 -2.70 11.30
N LEU A 116 -6.68 -3.73 10.75
CA LEU A 116 -5.98 -4.68 9.88
C LEU A 116 -5.39 -4.02 8.64
N MET A 117 -6.14 -3.14 7.97
CA MET A 117 -5.64 -2.47 6.76
C MET A 117 -4.54 -1.49 7.07
N PHE A 118 -4.64 -0.77 8.20
CA PHE A 118 -3.57 0.09 8.67
C PHE A 118 -2.28 -0.72 8.84
N TYR A 119 -2.35 -1.84 9.56
CA TYR A 119 -1.24 -2.78 9.70
C TYR A 119 -0.69 -3.25 8.34
N ALA A 120 -1.55 -3.75 7.45
CA ALA A 120 -1.18 -4.21 6.12
C ALA A 120 -0.42 -3.14 5.32
N CYS A 121 -0.93 -1.91 5.31
CA CYS A 121 -0.32 -0.80 4.61
C CYS A 121 1.03 -0.39 5.21
N THR A 122 1.24 -0.52 6.54
CA THR A 122 2.57 -0.30 7.13
C THR A 122 3.61 -1.33 6.66
N LEU A 123 3.18 -2.51 6.21
CA LEU A 123 4.07 -3.52 5.63
C LEU A 123 4.30 -3.31 4.13
N LEU A 124 3.23 -2.99 3.39
CA LEU A 124 3.24 -2.84 1.93
C LEU A 124 3.92 -1.55 1.47
N VAL A 125 3.66 -0.44 2.16
CA VAL A 125 4.19 0.90 1.86
C VAL A 125 4.69 1.56 3.15
N PRO A 126 5.83 1.11 3.71
CA PRO A 126 6.27 1.56 5.02
C PRO A 126 6.64 3.04 5.01
N LYS A 127 6.31 3.75 6.10
CA LYS A 127 6.65 5.17 6.25
C LYS A 127 8.15 5.38 6.10
N CYS A 128 8.51 6.35 5.27
CA CYS A 128 9.88 6.84 5.18
C CYS A 128 10.14 7.88 6.25
N ASP A 129 11.15 7.66 7.10
CA ASP A 129 11.66 8.68 7.99
C ASP A 129 12.44 9.74 7.18
N PRO A 130 12.03 11.03 7.21
CA PRO A 130 12.64 12.05 6.36
C PRO A 130 14.07 12.44 6.79
N VAL A 131 14.49 12.05 8.00
CA VAL A 131 15.80 12.38 8.55
C VAL A 131 16.76 11.21 8.37
N THR A 132 16.35 10.02 8.79
CA THR A 132 17.21 8.83 8.78
C THR A 132 17.14 8.05 7.46
N LEU A 133 16.12 8.34 6.62
CA LEU A 133 15.82 7.58 5.40
C LEU A 133 15.63 6.08 5.68
N GLN A 134 15.11 5.76 6.87
CA GLN A 134 14.77 4.40 7.26
C GLN A 134 13.27 4.17 7.17
N ARG A 135 12.89 2.92 6.89
CA ARG A 135 11.51 2.44 6.97
C ARG A 135 11.09 2.32 8.43
N VAL A 136 9.93 2.87 8.77
CA VAL A 136 9.35 2.78 10.12
C VAL A 136 8.37 1.59 10.18
N PRO A 137 8.61 0.56 11.00
CA PRO A 137 7.75 -0.62 11.10
C PRO A 137 6.48 -0.37 11.93
N PRO A 138 5.46 -1.24 11.84
CA PRO A 138 4.40 -1.28 12.84
C PRO A 138 4.94 -1.69 14.20
N CYS A 139 4.27 -1.29 15.28
CA CYS A 139 4.60 -1.79 16.62
C CYS A 139 4.15 -3.25 16.79
N ARG A 140 4.85 -3.99 17.66
CA ARG A 140 4.61 -5.42 17.90
C ARG A 140 3.19 -5.72 18.39
N SER A 141 2.64 -4.87 19.23
CA SER A 141 1.26 -4.94 19.74
C SER A 141 0.22 -4.94 18.61
N LEU A 142 0.35 -4.02 17.64
CA LEU A 142 -0.50 -3.94 16.46
C LEU A 142 -0.41 -5.20 15.61
N CYS A 143 0.81 -5.70 15.38
CA CYS A 143 1.02 -6.96 14.67
C CYS A 143 0.31 -8.13 15.35
N ARG A 144 0.52 -8.30 16.66
CA ARG A 144 -0.11 -9.39 17.43
C ARG A 144 -1.62 -9.29 17.40
N GLY A 145 -2.17 -8.10 17.61
CA GLY A 145 -3.61 -7.84 17.55
C GLY A 145 -4.22 -8.25 16.20
N ALA A 146 -3.57 -7.86 15.10
CA ALA A 146 -4.02 -8.23 13.75
C ALA A 146 -3.88 -9.74 13.49
N LYS A 147 -2.72 -10.32 13.80
CA LYS A 147 -2.42 -11.74 13.56
C LYS A 147 -3.35 -12.65 14.36
N GLU A 148 -3.44 -12.49 15.67
CA GLU A 148 -4.21 -13.40 16.53
C GLU A 148 -5.69 -13.49 16.14
N LYS A 149 -6.31 -12.37 15.74
CA LYS A 149 -7.72 -12.37 15.35
C LYS A 149 -7.96 -12.83 13.91
N CYS A 150 -7.09 -12.47 12.97
CA CYS A 150 -7.31 -12.74 11.55
C CYS A 150 -6.66 -14.03 11.04
N GLU A 151 -5.62 -14.55 11.70
CA GLU A 151 -4.97 -15.83 11.34
C GLU A 151 -5.94 -17.01 11.44
N SER A 152 -6.83 -17.00 12.45
CA SER A 152 -7.86 -18.02 12.60
C SER A 152 -8.82 -18.10 11.40
N VAL A 153 -9.10 -16.96 10.75
CA VAL A 153 -9.96 -16.86 9.57
C VAL A 153 -9.27 -17.46 8.34
N LEU A 154 -7.97 -17.23 8.19
CA LEU A 154 -7.17 -17.85 7.12
C LEU A 154 -7.09 -19.37 7.25
N GLY A 155 -7.01 -19.87 8.49
CA GLY A 155 -6.98 -21.31 8.78
C GLY A 155 -8.22 -22.05 8.27
N ILE A 156 -9.38 -21.41 8.18
CA ILE A 156 -10.62 -22.02 7.66
C ILE A 156 -10.48 -22.40 6.19
N VAL A 157 -9.75 -21.61 5.42
CA VAL A 157 -9.55 -21.81 3.98
C VAL A 157 -8.18 -22.44 3.64
N GLY A 158 -7.43 -22.87 4.66
CA GLY A 158 -6.12 -23.51 4.50
C GLY A 158 -5.00 -22.54 4.09
N LEU A 159 -5.20 -21.23 4.28
CA LEU A 159 -4.16 -20.23 4.06
C LEU A 159 -3.36 -20.00 5.34
N GLN A 160 -2.07 -19.66 5.19
CA GLN A 160 -1.18 -19.32 6.30
C GLN A 160 -0.92 -17.82 6.32
N TRP A 161 -0.68 -17.30 7.53
CA TRP A 161 -0.24 -15.93 7.71
C TRP A 161 1.16 -15.71 7.10
N PRO A 162 1.45 -14.58 6.43
CA PRO A 162 2.73 -14.37 5.75
C PRO A 162 3.93 -14.49 6.71
N GLU A 163 4.95 -15.28 6.35
CA GLU A 163 6.13 -15.53 7.20
C GLU A 163 6.94 -14.25 7.47
N ASP A 164 7.11 -13.39 6.46
CA ASP A 164 7.81 -12.11 6.57
C ASP A 164 7.10 -11.10 7.49
N SER A 165 5.95 -11.46 8.05
CA SER A 165 5.18 -10.64 8.99
C SER A 165 5.17 -11.20 10.43
N ASP A 166 6.19 -11.98 10.81
CA ASP A 166 6.39 -12.43 12.19
C ASP A 166 6.52 -11.25 13.16
N CYS A 167 5.61 -11.16 14.15
CA CYS A 167 5.57 -10.05 15.10
C CYS A 167 6.82 -9.93 16.00
N SER A 168 7.62 -10.98 16.14
CA SER A 168 8.86 -10.93 16.91
C SER A 168 9.88 -9.95 16.33
N GLN A 169 9.84 -9.70 15.01
CA GLN A 169 10.77 -8.79 14.32
C GLN A 169 10.47 -7.30 14.60
N PHE A 170 9.25 -6.98 15.02
CA PHE A 170 8.81 -5.61 15.22
C PHE A 170 9.09 -5.11 16.65
N PRO A 171 9.41 -3.81 16.83
CA PRO A 171 9.73 -3.25 18.14
C PRO A 171 8.49 -3.08 19.05
N GLU A 172 8.74 -2.97 20.36
CA GLU A 172 7.72 -2.63 21.37
C GLU A 172 7.44 -1.12 21.38
N GLU A 173 6.24 -0.76 21.83
CA GLU A 173 5.81 0.63 22.03
C GLU A 173 6.68 1.33 23.09
N GLY A 174 7.06 2.59 22.84
CA GLY A 174 7.87 3.37 23.78
C GLY A 174 9.32 2.90 23.93
N GLY A 175 9.79 2.02 23.05
CA GLY A 175 11.19 1.59 23.01
C GLY A 175 12.14 2.62 22.37
N ASN A 176 13.39 2.19 22.16
CA ASN A 176 14.43 3.02 21.53
C ASN A 176 14.23 3.21 20.02
N VAL A 177 13.43 2.35 19.38
CA VAL A 177 13.17 2.36 17.93
C VAL A 177 11.73 2.79 17.71
N SER A 178 11.53 3.81 16.89
CA SER A 178 10.21 4.32 16.52
C SER A 178 9.41 3.27 15.74
N CYS A 179 8.11 3.15 16.05
CA CYS A 179 7.17 2.30 15.34
C CYS A 179 5.79 2.95 15.22
N LEU A 180 4.97 2.42 14.32
CA LEU A 180 3.65 2.96 14.00
C LEU A 180 2.54 2.23 14.75
N LEU A 181 1.65 3.03 15.34
CA LEU A 181 0.35 2.64 15.88
C LEU A 181 -0.74 3.47 15.21
N PRO A 182 -1.98 2.96 15.14
CA PRO A 182 -3.13 3.80 14.83
C PRO A 182 -3.30 4.88 15.92
N GLU A 183 -3.71 6.09 15.53
CA GLU A 183 -4.00 7.16 16.48
C GLU A 183 -5.30 6.86 17.26
N ASP A 184 -5.33 7.18 18.55
CA ASP A 184 -6.51 7.03 19.40
C ASP A 184 -7.67 7.89 18.87
N GLY A 185 -8.77 7.24 18.49
CA GLY A 185 -9.99 7.93 18.04
C GLY A 185 -10.10 8.16 16.53
N VAL A 186 -9.17 7.62 15.72
CA VAL A 186 -9.36 7.52 14.26
C VAL A 186 -10.29 6.35 13.96
N ASP A 187 -11.29 6.59 13.09
CA ASP A 187 -12.33 5.61 12.72
C ASP A 187 -11.74 4.22 12.42
N GLU A 188 -12.36 3.17 12.98
CA GLU A 188 -11.94 1.77 12.89
C GLU A 188 -11.80 1.22 11.47
N CYS A 189 -12.37 1.90 10.46
CA CYS A 189 -12.25 1.51 9.08
C CYS A 189 -11.05 2.17 8.41
N SER A 190 -10.37 1.40 7.55
CA SER A 190 -9.36 1.97 6.66
C SER A 190 -9.94 3.16 5.92
N PRO A 191 -9.17 4.22 5.66
CA PRO A 191 -9.69 5.35 4.91
C PRO A 191 -9.86 5.08 3.39
N SER A 192 -9.52 3.88 2.92
CA SER A 192 -9.96 3.31 1.62
C SER A 192 -11.26 2.49 1.71
N HIS A 193 -11.89 2.48 2.88
CA HIS A 193 -13.14 1.79 3.18
C HIS A 193 -14.20 2.77 3.70
N PHE A 194 -15.44 2.55 3.30
CA PHE A 194 -16.61 3.17 3.87
C PHE A 194 -17.06 2.39 5.11
N LYS A 195 -17.30 3.11 6.22
CA LYS A 195 -17.86 2.54 7.44
C LYS A 195 -19.38 2.52 7.33
N CYS A 196 -19.96 1.32 7.21
CA CYS A 196 -21.39 1.12 7.35
C CYS A 196 -21.86 1.63 8.71
N ARG A 197 -23.10 2.11 8.81
CA ARG A 197 -23.69 2.51 10.09
C ARG A 197 -23.83 1.33 11.06
N SER A 198 -23.89 0.10 10.56
CA SER A 198 -23.74 -1.15 11.34
C SER A 198 -22.36 -1.36 11.97
N GLY A 199 -21.34 -0.59 11.56
CA GLY A 199 -19.95 -0.73 12.03
C GLY A 199 -19.07 -1.62 11.15
N ARG A 200 -19.64 -2.27 10.12
CA ARG A 200 -18.87 -3.02 9.12
C ARG A 200 -18.10 -2.07 8.18
N CYS A 201 -16.93 -2.46 7.71
CA CYS A 201 -16.17 -1.72 6.70
C CYS A 201 -16.33 -2.37 5.32
N VAL A 202 -16.74 -1.60 4.32
CA VAL A 202 -16.78 -2.01 2.90
C VAL A 202 -15.81 -1.14 2.09
N LEU A 203 -15.33 -1.59 0.94
CA LEU A 203 -14.42 -0.77 0.11
C LEU A 203 -15.11 0.56 -0.27
N SER A 204 -14.37 1.67 -0.36
CA SER A 204 -14.97 2.96 -0.74
C SER A 204 -15.59 2.94 -2.15
N SER A 205 -15.15 2.04 -3.03
CA SER A 205 -15.75 1.80 -4.35
C SER A 205 -17.13 1.13 -4.29
N LYS A 206 -17.53 0.64 -3.11
CA LYS A 206 -18.81 -0.02 -2.86
C LYS A 206 -19.89 0.89 -2.28
N ARG A 207 -19.60 2.19 -2.18
CA ARG A 207 -20.61 3.18 -1.82
C ARG A 207 -21.30 3.65 -3.09
N CYS A 208 -22.63 3.60 -3.12
CA CYS A 208 -23.44 3.99 -4.28
C CYS A 208 -23.16 3.18 -5.54
N ASP A 209 -22.84 1.89 -5.40
CA ASP A 209 -22.60 0.99 -6.54
C ASP A 209 -23.87 0.24 -6.99
N GLY A 210 -24.99 0.48 -6.29
CA GLY A 210 -26.29 -0.15 -6.56
C GLY A 210 -26.42 -1.58 -6.01
N HIS A 211 -25.42 -2.06 -5.26
CA HIS A 211 -25.45 -3.32 -4.54
C HIS A 211 -25.54 -3.09 -3.03
N LEU A 212 -26.20 -4.02 -2.32
CA LEU A 212 -26.29 -3.99 -0.87
C LEU A 212 -25.07 -4.70 -0.27
N ASP A 213 -23.98 -3.95 -0.08
CA ASP A 213 -22.75 -4.42 0.56
C ASP A 213 -22.76 -4.20 2.09
N CYS A 214 -23.46 -3.19 2.60
CA CYS A 214 -23.74 -3.07 4.05
C CYS A 214 -25.02 -3.85 4.44
N GLU A 215 -24.99 -4.54 5.59
CA GLU A 215 -26.18 -5.25 6.10
C GLU A 215 -27.36 -4.31 6.37
N ASP A 216 -27.06 -3.06 6.71
CA ASP A 216 -28.00 -1.98 6.99
C ASP A 216 -28.22 -1.04 5.80
N GLN A 217 -27.70 -1.38 4.61
CA GLN A 217 -27.87 -0.65 3.34
C GLN A 217 -27.34 0.80 3.38
N SER A 218 -26.51 1.11 4.37
CA SER A 218 -25.99 2.47 4.58
C SER A 218 -24.94 2.88 3.55
N ASP A 219 -24.41 1.94 2.78
CA ASP A 219 -23.61 2.14 1.57
C ASP A 219 -24.40 2.73 0.40
N GLU A 220 -25.71 2.47 0.33
CA GLU A 220 -26.62 2.98 -0.71
C GLU A 220 -27.50 4.14 -0.23
N ASP A 221 -27.29 4.60 1.01
CA ASP A 221 -27.95 5.77 1.57
C ASP A 221 -27.32 7.08 1.05
N ASN A 222 -28.16 7.97 0.53
CA ASN A 222 -27.80 9.37 0.20
C ASN A 222 -26.69 9.51 -0.86
N CYS A 223 -26.87 8.74 -1.91
CA CYS A 223 -26.32 8.94 -3.26
C CYS A 223 -27.16 10.00 -4.01
#